data_AF-A0A1X7TYJ6-F1
#
_entry.id   AF-A0A1X7TYJ6-F1
#
_cell.length_a   1.000
_cell.length_b   1.000
_cell.length_c   1.000
_cell.angle_alpha   90.00
_cell.angle_beta   90.00
_cell.angle_gamma   90.00
#
_symmetry.space_group_name_H-M   'P 1'
#
loop_
_entity.id
_entity.type
_entity.pdbx_description
1 polymer ?
#
loop_
_entity_poly.entity_id
_entity_poly.type
_entity_poly.pdbx_seq_one_letter_code
_entity_poly.pdbx_strand_id
1 'polypeptide(L)'
;MIVDLSCPSGSSVNDGIDPSLASIRYASVDNAVEIIRSLGRGALLTKFDLKDAYRIVPVHPSDHHRLGIMWEGAIFVDCCLPFGLRSAPKFFSAIADSLAWVFGCYGLVSQ
;
A
#
# COMPACT_ATOMS: atom_id res chain seq x y z
N MET A 1 -0.45 -14.55 5.14
CA MET A 1 0.61 -15.29 4.42
C MET A 1 1.66 -14.30 3.89
N ILE A 2 2.93 -14.69 3.84
CA ILE A 2 4.02 -13.92 3.20
C ILE A 2 4.74 -14.89 2.26
N VAL A 3 4.77 -14.56 0.98
CA VAL A 3 5.35 -15.37 -0.09
C VAL A 3 6.16 -14.47 -1.02
N ASP A 4 7.25 -14.99 -1.57
CA ASP A 4 8.04 -14.24 -2.56
C ASP A 4 7.36 -14.29 -3.92
N LEU A 5 6.51 -13.29 -4.20
CA LEU A 5 5.79 -13.17 -5.47
C LEU A 5 6.67 -12.72 -6.64
N SER A 6 7.97 -12.52 -6.41
CA SER A 6 8.96 -12.19 -7.46
C SER A 6 9.83 -13.40 -7.84
N CYS A 7 9.59 -14.57 -7.25
CA CYS A 7 10.34 -15.79 -7.50
C CYS A 7 9.41 -16.90 -8.06
N PRO A 8 9.88 -17.72 -9.01
CA PRO A 8 11.12 -17.57 -9.77
C PRO A 8 11.03 -16.43 -10.80
N SER A 9 12.16 -15.77 -11.07
CA SER A 9 12.22 -14.68 -12.04
C SER A 9 11.88 -15.16 -13.45
N GLY A 10 11.07 -14.39 -14.16
CA GLY A 10 10.60 -14.67 -15.53
C GLY A 10 9.28 -15.45 -15.59
N SER A 11 8.79 -15.97 -14.47
CA SER A 11 7.50 -16.69 -14.38
C SER A 11 6.78 -16.49 -13.05
N SER A 12 7.20 -15.51 -12.25
CA SER A 12 6.56 -15.17 -10.98
C SER A 12 5.24 -14.43 -11.20
N VAL A 13 4.43 -14.34 -10.14
CA VAL A 13 3.18 -13.55 -10.15
C VAL A 13 3.45 -12.09 -10.52
N ASN A 14 4.55 -11.52 -9.99
CA ASN A 14 4.91 -10.13 -10.25
C ASN A 14 5.41 -9.89 -11.68
N ASP A 15 5.91 -10.91 -12.39
CA ASP A 15 6.34 -10.78 -13.79
C ASP A 15 5.16 -10.54 -14.73
N GLY A 16 3.96 -11.00 -14.36
CA GLY A 16 2.71 -10.72 -15.08
C GLY A 16 2.15 -9.31 -14.88
N ILE A 17 2.79 -8.48 -14.04
CA ILE A 17 2.32 -7.14 -13.70
C ILE A 17 3.25 -6.11 -14.35
N ASP A 18 2.72 -5.34 -15.30
CA ASP A 18 3.44 -4.24 -15.93
C ASP A 18 3.97 -3.26 -14.87
N PRO A 19 5.30 -3.01 -14.81
CA PRO A 19 5.91 -2.08 -13.86
C PRO A 19 5.30 -0.68 -13.90
N SER A 20 4.82 -0.22 -15.07
CA SER A 20 4.21 1.11 -15.22
C SER A 20 2.92 1.25 -14.41
N LEU A 21 2.17 0.16 -14.25
CA LEU A 21 0.93 0.12 -13.46
C LEU A 21 1.18 0.13 -11.95
N ALA A 22 2.38 -0.25 -11.52
CA ALA A 22 2.78 -0.30 -10.11
C ALA A 22 3.66 0.88 -9.68
N SER A 23 3.97 1.80 -10.60
CA SER A 23 4.81 2.97 -10.30
C SER A 23 4.11 3.94 -9.35
N ILE A 24 4.83 4.36 -8.32
CA ILE A 24 4.36 5.25 -7.28
C ILE A 24 5.40 6.30 -6.91
N ARG A 25 4.92 7.49 -6.57
CA ARG A 25 5.72 8.56 -5.98
C ARG A 25 5.17 8.87 -4.59
N TYR A 26 6.01 8.71 -3.57
CA TYR A 26 5.68 9.07 -2.20
C TYR A 26 6.05 10.54 -1.92
N ALA A 27 5.38 11.15 -0.94
CA ALA A 27 5.87 12.36 -0.31
C ALA A 27 7.22 12.08 0.37
N SER A 28 8.17 13.01 0.26
CA SER A 28 9.47 12.87 0.91
C SER A 28 9.45 13.40 2.35
N VAL A 29 10.48 13.05 3.12
CA VAL A 29 10.73 13.66 4.43
C VAL A 29 10.94 15.17 4.28
N ASP A 30 11.61 15.62 3.21
CA ASP A 30 11.82 17.04 2.96
C ASP A 30 10.50 17.79 2.79
N ASN A 31 9.52 17.20 2.09
CA ASN A 31 8.18 17.79 1.97
C ASN A 31 7.53 17.95 3.36
N ALA A 32 7.65 16.94 4.22
CA ALA A 32 7.12 17.03 5.59
C ALA A 32 7.84 18.11 6.42
N VAL A 33 9.17 18.21 6.29
CA VAL A 33 9.98 19.23 6.99
C VAL A 33 9.59 20.64 6.52
N GLU A 34 9.39 20.86 5.23
CA GLU A 34 8.93 22.13 4.68
C GLU A 34 7.58 22.55 5.27
N ILE A 35 6.62 21.63 5.34
CA ILE A 35 5.30 21.86 5.97
C ILE A 35 5.45 22.20 7.46
N ILE A 36 6.24 21.44 8.22
CA ILE A 36 6.42 21.69 9.65
C ILE A 36 7.07 23.07 9.88
N ARG A 37 8.04 23.45 9.03
CA ARG A 37 8.70 24.75 9.10
C ARG A 37 7.74 25.90 8.79
N SER A 38 6.82 25.75 7.84
CA SER A 38 5.84 26.79 7.50
C SER A 38 4.82 27.01 8.62
N LEU A 39 4.44 25.96 9.35
CA LEU A 39 3.51 26.04 10.49
C LEU A 39 4.13 26.75 11.72
N GLY A 40 5.45 26.76 11.84
CA GLY A 40 6.17 27.54 12.84
C GLY A 40 6.21 26.94 14.24
N ARG A 41 6.69 27.72 15.20
CA ARG A 41 6.89 27.27 16.58
C ARG A 41 5.56 27.05 17.28
N GLY A 42 5.41 25.88 17.92
CA GLY A 42 4.17 25.50 18.60
C GLY A 42 3.23 24.65 17.74
N ALA A 43 3.64 24.29 16.52
CA ALA A 43 2.90 23.35 15.68
C ALA A 43 2.70 21.99 16.38
N LEU A 44 1.48 21.47 16.32
CA LEU A 44 1.13 20.15 16.82
C LEU A 44 1.09 19.16 15.66
N LEU A 45 1.70 18.00 15.85
CA LEU A 45 1.75 16.94 14.84
C LEU A 45 0.95 15.74 15.33
N THR A 46 0.16 15.17 14.43
CA THR A 46 -0.50 13.89 14.63
C THR A 46 -0.07 12.93 13.53
N LYS A 47 0.28 11.70 13.91
CA LYS A 47 0.56 10.61 12.99
C LYS A 47 -0.54 9.57 13.11
N PHE A 48 -1.08 9.15 11.96
CA PHE A 48 -1.97 8.00 11.87
C PHE A 48 -1.21 6.83 11.26
N ASP A 49 -1.32 5.67 11.90
CA ASP A 49 -0.75 4.42 11.42
C ASP A 49 -1.90 3.43 11.20
N LEU A 50 -2.07 2.98 9.95
CA LEU A 50 -3.12 2.03 9.61
C LEU A 50 -2.63 0.63 9.96
N LYS A 51 -3.24 0.03 10.99
CA LYS A 51 -3.01 -1.36 11.35
C LYS A 51 -3.38 -2.28 10.18
N ASP A 52 -2.64 -3.39 10.05
CA ASP A 52 -2.90 -4.43 9.06
C ASP A 52 -2.88 -3.88 7.62
N ALA A 53 -1.93 -2.98 7.34
CA ALA A 53 -1.69 -2.41 6.01
C ALA A 53 -1.69 -3.51 4.93
N TYR A 54 -2.25 -3.18 3.76
CA TYR A 54 -2.62 -4.11 2.67
C TYR A 54 -3.75 -5.08 2.98
N ARG A 55 -3.84 -5.62 4.20
CA ARG A 55 -4.88 -6.59 4.58
C ARG A 55 -6.27 -5.97 4.68
N ILE A 56 -6.36 -4.65 4.78
CA ILE A 56 -7.64 -3.91 4.67
C ILE A 56 -8.19 -3.82 3.25
N VAL A 57 -7.38 -4.11 2.22
CA VAL A 57 -7.76 -3.94 0.82
C VAL A 57 -8.11 -5.29 0.21
N PRO A 58 -9.40 -5.56 -0.12
CA PRO A 58 -9.81 -6.82 -0.70
C PRO A 58 -9.27 -6.98 -2.13
N VAL A 59 -8.91 -8.21 -2.48
CA VAL A 59 -8.58 -8.59 -3.86
C VAL A 59 -9.86 -9.10 -4.53
N HIS A 60 -10.07 -8.69 -5.78
CA HIS A 60 -11.23 -9.14 -6.54
C HIS A 60 -11.20 -10.68 -6.72
N PRO A 61 -12.34 -11.39 -6.57
CA PRO A 61 -12.36 -12.86 -6.63
C PRO A 61 -11.78 -13.47 -7.91
N SER A 62 -11.82 -12.76 -9.04
CA SER A 62 -11.19 -13.22 -10.29
C SER A 62 -9.68 -13.43 -10.17
N ASP A 63 -9.02 -12.75 -9.24
CA ASP A 63 -7.57 -12.71 -9.13
C ASP A 63 -7.06 -13.60 -7.99
N HIS A 64 -7.95 -14.16 -7.17
CA HIS A 64 -7.63 -15.05 -6.05
C HIS A 64 -6.76 -16.24 -6.46
N HIS A 65 -7.02 -16.83 -7.63
CA HIS A 65 -6.25 -17.94 -8.16
C HIS A 65 -4.76 -17.61 -8.40
N ARG A 66 -4.40 -16.32 -8.51
CA ARG A 66 -3.01 -15.87 -8.68
C ARG A 66 -2.26 -15.71 -7.35
N LEU A 67 -2.98 -15.73 -6.24
CA LEU A 67 -2.46 -15.43 -4.89
C LEU A 67 -2.61 -16.64 -3.95
N GLY A 68 -2.67 -17.84 -4.52
CA GLY A 68 -2.77 -19.09 -3.79
C GLY A 68 -1.42 -19.80 -3.64
N ILE A 69 -1.23 -20.49 -2.52
CA ILE A 69 -0.20 -21.51 -2.35
C ILE A 69 -0.81 -22.84 -1.94
N MET A 70 -0.05 -23.91 -2.20
CA MET A 70 -0.33 -25.23 -1.64
C MET A 70 0.68 -25.53 -0.55
N TRP A 71 0.19 -25.91 0.63
CA TRP A 71 1.01 -26.31 1.77
C TRP A 71 0.37 -27.54 2.43
N GLU A 72 1.14 -28.62 2.57
CA GLU A 72 0.68 -29.89 3.20
C GLU A 72 -0.65 -30.43 2.63
N GLY A 73 -0.85 -30.29 1.32
CA GLY A 73 -2.08 -30.75 0.64
C GLY A 73 -3.29 -29.83 0.83
N ALA A 74 -3.16 -28.72 1.57
CA ALA A 74 -4.15 -27.68 1.69
C ALA A 74 -3.82 -26.48 0.79
N ILE A 75 -4.84 -25.79 0.30
CA ILE A 75 -4.72 -24.58 -0.51
C ILE A 75 -5.05 -23.37 0.36
N PHE A 76 -4.14 -22.39 0.39
CA PHE A 76 -4.32 -21.12 1.09
C PHE A 76 -4.33 -20.00 0.08
N VAL A 77 -5.33 -19.13 0.14
CA VAL A 77 -5.49 -18.02 -0.81
C VAL A 77 -5.57 -16.71 -0.04
N ASP A 78 -4.77 -15.73 -0.45
CA ASP A 78 -4.87 -14.37 0.08
C ASP A 78 -6.04 -13.62 -0.59
N CYS A 79 -7.10 -13.35 0.19
CA CYS A 79 -8.29 -12.61 -0.26
C CYS A 79 -8.14 -11.08 -0.18
N CYS A 80 -7.04 -10.60 0.40
CA CYS A 80 -6.66 -9.19 0.49
C CYS A 80 -5.24 -9.03 -0.06
N LEU A 81 -4.81 -7.79 -0.31
CA LEU A 81 -3.48 -7.53 -0.89
C LEU A 81 -2.39 -8.20 -0.03
N PRO A 82 -1.60 -9.13 -0.62
CA PRO A 82 -0.56 -9.81 0.12
C PRO A 82 0.74 -9.00 0.13
N PHE A 83 1.56 -9.25 1.14
CA PHE A 83 2.93 -8.75 1.15
C PHE A 83 3.72 -9.39 0.00
N GLY A 84 4.57 -8.60 -0.67
CA GLY A 84 5.36 -9.03 -1.82
C GLY A 84 4.70 -8.79 -3.18
N LEU A 85 3.41 -8.41 -3.24
CA LEU A 85 2.73 -8.12 -4.51
C LEU A 85 3.17 -6.76 -5.05
N ARG A 86 3.62 -6.73 -6.31
CA ARG A 86 4.15 -5.52 -6.97
C ARG A 86 3.17 -4.35 -6.97
N SER A 87 1.88 -4.62 -7.19
CA SER A 87 0.84 -3.59 -7.26
C SER A 87 0.27 -3.18 -5.89
N ALA A 88 0.56 -3.92 -4.81
CA ALA A 88 -0.03 -3.63 -3.51
C ALA A 88 0.28 -2.22 -2.96
N PRO A 89 1.53 -1.70 -3.05
CA PRO A 89 1.84 -0.36 -2.59
C PRO A 89 1.03 0.72 -3.33
N LYS A 90 0.80 0.55 -4.65
CA LYS A 90 0.03 1.50 -5.46
C LYS A 90 -1.41 1.59 -5.01
N PHE A 91 -2.08 0.46 -4.83
CA PHE A 91 -3.47 0.42 -4.37
C PHE A 91 -3.62 1.00 -2.97
N PHE A 92 -2.71 0.63 -2.06
CA PHE A 92 -2.77 1.12 -0.69
C PHE A 92 -2.52 2.62 -0.59
N SER A 93 -1.59 3.15 -1.37
CA SER A 93 -1.35 4.59 -1.39
C SER A 93 -2.51 5.39 -1.95
N ALA A 94 -3.27 4.87 -2.90
CA ALA A 94 -4.51 5.54 -3.32
C ALA A 94 -5.51 5.72 -2.15
N ILE A 95 -5.57 4.74 -1.24
CA ILE A 95 -6.39 4.84 -0.02
C ILE A 95 -5.78 5.85 0.95
N ALA A 96 -4.47 5.82 1.16
CA ALA A 96 -3.77 6.79 2.01
C ALA A 96 -3.94 8.23 1.52
N ASP A 97 -3.81 8.47 0.22
CA ASP A 97 -4.01 9.78 -0.42
C ASP A 97 -5.45 10.25 -0.26
N SER A 98 -6.42 9.33 -0.40
CA SER A 98 -7.83 9.62 -0.18
C SER A 98 -8.11 10.03 1.27
N LEU A 99 -7.51 9.32 2.24
CA LEU A 99 -7.61 9.66 3.66
C LEU A 99 -6.95 11.01 3.97
N ALA A 100 -5.77 11.27 3.40
CA ALA A 100 -5.08 12.55 3.55
C ALA A 100 -5.92 13.70 3.01
N TRP A 101 -6.57 13.53 1.86
CA TRP A 101 -7.50 14.51 1.30
C TRP A 101 -8.69 14.76 2.23
N VAL A 102 -9.32 13.70 2.74
CA VAL A 102 -10.42 13.81 3.72
C VAL A 102 -9.97 14.58 4.96
N PHE A 103 -8.82 14.26 5.54
CA PHE A 103 -8.28 14.98 6.70
C PHE A 103 -8.00 16.45 6.42
N GLY A 104 -7.56 16.79 5.20
CA GLY A 104 -7.43 18.18 4.74
C GLY A 104 -8.78 18.90 4.71
N CYS A 105 -9.84 18.26 4.22
CA CYS A 105 -11.19 18.84 4.20
C CYS A 105 -11.77 19.11 5.60
N TYR A 106 -11.40 18.30 6.60
CA TYR A 106 -11.85 18.44 7.99
C TYR A 106 -10.88 19.23 8.89
N GLY A 107 -9.84 19.85 8.34
CA GLY A 107 -8.91 20.72 9.08
C GLY A 107 -7.95 19.99 10.02
N LEU A 108 -7.78 18.67 9.85
CA LEU A 108 -6.80 17.87 10.61
C LEU A 108 -5.38 17.97 10.02
N VAL A 109 -5.26 18.55 8.82
CA VAL A 109 -4.00 18.89 8.17
C VAL A 109 -4.09 20.34 7.72
N SER A 110 -3.35 21.25 8.37
CA SER A 110 -3.22 22.63 7.91
C SER A 110 -2.34 22.66 6.65
N GLN A 111 -2.87 23.23 5.56
CA GLN A 111 -2.15 23.47 4.31
C GLN A 111 -1.10 24.58 4.47
#